data_AF-A0A517SJZ7-F1
#
_entry.id   AF-A0A517SJZ7-F1
#
_cell.length_a   1.000
_cell.length_b   1.000
_cell.length_c   1.000
_cell.angle_alpha   90.00
_cell.angle_beta   90.00
_cell.angle_gamma   90.00
#
_symmetry.space_group_name_H-M   'P 1'
#
loop_
_entity.id
_entity.type
_entity.pdbx_description
1 polymer ?
#
loop_
_entity_poly.entity_id
_entity_poly.type
_entity_poly.pdbx_seq_one_letter_code
_entity_poly.pdbx_strand_id
1 'polypeptide(L)'
;MRKSLFVLMTGLTLVANVANGGLFNLRARLVGRTEVENADPASDVLRVTEGYRGRIAYEPQPTPADLPPMASPTPMPAPIIIAPQSTPEDVAVPVQTLHIAPAVYHNVKVRQGWKAHPCAVPMQVAVADPCNPCCQVCVEICVPPCAVADIRCTRRGNGVVYDFGKYEVEIKQRGELLVVDYDR
;
A
#
# COMPACT_ATOMS: atom_id res chain seq x y z
N MET A 1 -37.33 5.79 -37.19
CA MET A 1 -37.87 4.41 -37.32
C MET A 1 -36.73 3.40 -37.26
N ARG A 2 -36.45 2.83 -36.09
CA ARG A 2 -35.66 1.61 -35.96
C ARG A 2 -36.30 0.77 -34.86
N LYS A 3 -36.80 -0.40 -35.26
CA LYS A 3 -37.36 -1.43 -34.39
C LYS A 3 -36.18 -2.05 -33.64
N SER A 4 -36.25 -2.16 -32.33
CA SER A 4 -35.32 -3.01 -31.58
C SER A 4 -36.08 -3.95 -30.65
N LEU A 5 -35.72 -5.22 -30.79
CA LEU A 5 -36.35 -6.42 -30.27
C LEU A 5 -36.25 -6.48 -28.73
N PHE A 6 -37.36 -6.74 -28.07
CA PHE A 6 -37.37 -7.26 -26.70
C PHE A 6 -36.95 -8.74 -26.73
N VAL A 7 -35.74 -9.05 -26.26
CA VAL A 7 -35.36 -10.43 -25.94
C VAL A 7 -35.66 -10.69 -24.47
N LEU A 8 -36.79 -11.36 -24.24
CA LEU A 8 -37.12 -12.07 -23.02
C LEU A 8 -36.25 -13.33 -22.96
N MET A 9 -35.33 -13.47 -22.01
CA MET A 9 -34.78 -14.77 -21.61
C MET A 9 -34.38 -14.78 -20.12
N THR A 10 -35.34 -15.26 -19.33
CA THR A 10 -35.19 -16.31 -18.30
C THR A 10 -33.87 -16.44 -17.55
N GLY A 11 -33.96 -16.24 -16.23
CA GLY A 11 -32.89 -16.49 -15.28
C GLY A 11 -32.39 -17.93 -15.21
N LEU A 12 -31.16 -18.05 -14.74
CA LEU A 12 -30.61 -19.29 -14.21
C LEU A 12 -30.08 -18.99 -12.81
N THR A 13 -30.89 -19.31 -11.81
CA THR A 13 -30.49 -19.35 -10.41
C THR A 13 -29.56 -20.55 -10.23
N LEU A 14 -28.30 -20.35 -9.86
CA LEU A 14 -27.46 -21.45 -9.38
C LEU A 14 -27.27 -21.31 -7.88
N VAL A 15 -28.07 -22.07 -7.13
CA VAL A 15 -27.84 -22.35 -5.72
C VAL A 15 -26.82 -23.48 -5.64
N ALA A 16 -25.66 -23.22 -5.04
CA ALA A 16 -24.74 -24.27 -4.63
C ALA A 16 -24.45 -24.09 -3.13
N ASN A 17 -25.36 -24.64 -2.33
CA ASN A 17 -25.12 -25.03 -0.96
C ASN A 17 -24.64 -26.49 -1.02
N VAL A 18 -23.57 -26.86 -0.31
CA VAL A 18 -23.42 -28.19 0.32
C VAL A 18 -22.12 -28.23 1.11
N ALA A 19 -22.31 -28.62 2.36
CA ALA A 19 -21.32 -28.90 3.37
C ALA A 19 -20.55 -30.20 3.08
N ASN A 20 -19.37 -30.30 3.71
CA ASN A 20 -18.65 -31.52 4.07
C ASN A 20 -18.42 -32.60 3.00
N GLY A 21 -17.14 -32.71 2.61
CA GLY A 21 -16.48 -33.99 2.37
C GLY A 21 -16.86 -34.71 1.07
N GLY A 22 -16.16 -34.39 -0.02
CA GLY A 22 -16.17 -35.24 -1.21
C GLY A 22 -15.42 -34.60 -2.38
N LEU A 23 -14.32 -35.24 -2.79
CA LEU A 23 -13.63 -34.93 -4.03
C LEU A 23 -14.60 -35.05 -5.22
N PHE A 24 -14.85 -33.95 -5.92
CA PHE A 24 -15.38 -33.99 -7.27
C PHE A 24 -14.55 -33.10 -8.20
N ASN A 25 -13.78 -33.76 -9.07
CA ASN A 25 -13.20 -33.17 -10.26
C ASN A 25 -14.33 -32.76 -11.20
N LEU A 26 -14.62 -31.46 -11.30
CA LEU A 26 -15.45 -30.90 -12.37
C LEU A 26 -14.62 -29.97 -13.24
N ARG A 27 -14.06 -30.57 -14.29
CA ARG A 27 -13.56 -29.85 -15.48
C ARG A 27 -14.76 -29.25 -16.21
N ALA A 28 -15.02 -27.96 -16.01
CA ALA A 28 -15.85 -27.18 -16.92
C ALA A 28 -14.95 -26.53 -17.98
N ARG A 29 -14.91 -27.15 -19.16
CA ARG A 29 -14.27 -26.63 -20.36
C ARG A 29 -15.33 -25.80 -21.11
N LEU A 30 -15.20 -24.47 -21.09
CA LEU A 30 -16.02 -23.59 -21.93
C LEU A 30 -15.11 -22.98 -23.01
N VAL A 31 -15.23 -23.56 -24.20
CA VAL A 31 -14.83 -22.95 -25.48
C VAL A 31 -15.97 -22.05 -25.91
N GLY A 32 -15.71 -20.77 -26.19
CA GLY A 32 -16.74 -19.88 -26.70
C GLY A 32 -16.26 -18.46 -26.99
N ARG A 33 -15.96 -18.19 -28.26
CA ARG A 33 -16.10 -16.93 -29.01
C ARG A 33 -15.86 -15.61 -28.27
N THR A 34 -14.74 -14.98 -28.63
CA THR A 34 -14.60 -13.52 -28.62
C THR A 34 -15.32 -12.93 -29.82
N GLU A 35 -16.55 -12.46 -29.63
CA GLU A 35 -17.17 -11.47 -30.52
C GLU A 35 -16.89 -10.07 -29.97
N VAL A 36 -16.34 -9.25 -30.85
CA VAL A 36 -16.14 -7.81 -30.70
C VAL A 36 -17.47 -7.17 -31.06
N GLU A 37 -18.12 -6.49 -30.12
CA GLU A 37 -19.13 -5.49 -30.49
C GLU A 37 -19.12 -4.32 -29.50
N ASN A 38 -19.06 -3.14 -30.11
CA ASN A 38 -19.14 -1.83 -29.49
C ASN A 38 -20.40 -1.69 -28.64
N ALA A 39 -20.25 -1.17 -27.42
CA ALA A 39 -21.33 -0.50 -26.72
C ALA A 39 -20.91 0.94 -26.42
N ASP A 40 -21.61 1.85 -27.08
CA ASP A 40 -21.50 3.30 -26.93
C ASP A 40 -21.81 3.74 -25.48
N PRO A 41 -21.22 4.88 -25.06
CA PRO A 41 -21.21 5.38 -23.69
C PRO A 41 -22.40 6.29 -23.45
N ALA A 42 -23.46 5.81 -22.81
CA ALA A 42 -24.48 6.69 -22.28
C ALA A 42 -25.17 6.09 -21.06
N SER A 43 -25.24 6.90 -20.00
CA SER A 43 -26.08 6.73 -18.82
C SER A 43 -25.83 5.50 -17.96
N ASP A 44 -24.79 5.57 -17.13
CA ASP A 44 -25.03 5.54 -15.68
C ASP A 44 -23.81 6.08 -14.92
N VAL A 45 -23.68 7.41 -15.02
CA VAL A 45 -22.82 8.21 -14.17
C VAL A 45 -23.52 8.31 -12.81
N LEU A 46 -23.31 7.30 -11.97
CA LEU A 46 -23.45 7.48 -10.53
C LEU A 46 -22.38 8.48 -10.09
N ARG A 47 -22.80 9.74 -10.02
CA ARG A 47 -22.12 10.85 -9.36
C ARG A 47 -21.91 10.49 -7.90
N VAL A 48 -20.82 9.79 -7.60
CA VAL A 48 -20.26 9.73 -6.25
C VAL A 48 -19.27 10.88 -6.15
N THR A 49 -19.84 12.01 -5.71
CA THR A 49 -19.24 13.01 -4.82
C THR A 49 -17.87 13.56 -5.19
N GLU A 50 -17.90 14.74 -5.79
CA GLU A 50 -17.23 15.95 -5.28
C GLU A 50 -15.99 15.71 -4.39
N GLY A 51 -14.83 15.88 -5.01
CA GLY A 51 -14.01 17.04 -4.65
C GLY A 51 -13.35 17.02 -3.28
N TYR A 52 -12.47 16.06 -3.00
CA TYR A 52 -11.29 16.35 -2.18
C TYR A 52 -10.09 16.66 -3.09
N ARG A 53 -10.18 17.79 -3.80
CA ARG A 53 -8.98 18.55 -4.18
C ARG A 53 -8.49 19.23 -2.91
N GLY A 54 -7.86 18.47 -2.03
CA GLY A 54 -7.04 19.05 -0.99
C GLY A 54 -5.93 19.83 -1.68
N ARG A 55 -6.14 21.13 -1.88
CA ARG A 55 -5.00 22.05 -2.01
C ARG A 55 -4.28 21.92 -0.68
N ILE A 56 -3.21 21.15 -0.67
CA ILE A 56 -2.17 21.33 0.34
C ILE A 56 -1.68 22.74 0.05
N ALA A 57 -2.15 23.70 0.86
CA ALA A 57 -1.56 25.01 0.90
C ALA A 57 -0.11 24.76 1.31
N TYR A 58 0.83 25.03 0.41
CA TYR A 58 2.23 25.12 0.78
C TYR A 58 2.31 26.24 1.81
N GLU A 59 2.38 25.86 3.08
CA GLU A 59 2.73 26.79 4.14
C GLU A 59 4.12 27.33 3.79
N PRO A 60 4.26 28.65 3.55
CA PRO A 60 5.53 29.22 3.16
C PRO A 60 6.53 28.92 4.27
N GLN A 61 7.62 28.23 3.91
CA GLN A 61 8.75 27.98 4.81
C GLN A 61 9.16 29.32 5.42
N PRO A 62 9.25 29.42 6.77
CA PRO A 62 9.64 30.66 7.42
C PRO A 62 11.01 31.08 6.89
N THR A 63 11.05 32.24 6.23
CA THR A 63 12.28 32.86 5.78
C THR A 63 13.20 33.06 7.01
N PRO A 64 14.45 32.58 6.98
CA PRO A 64 15.37 32.67 8.12
C PRO A 64 15.93 34.10 8.25
N ALA A 65 15.10 35.04 8.68
CA ALA A 65 15.46 36.45 8.74
C ALA A 65 15.51 37.05 10.16
N ASP A 66 15.04 36.38 11.22
CA ASP A 66 15.12 36.92 12.58
C ASP A 66 15.38 35.82 13.62
N LEU A 67 16.59 35.27 13.62
CA LEU A 67 17.08 34.56 14.80
C LEU A 67 17.56 35.61 15.81
N PRO A 68 16.98 35.69 17.03
CA PRO A 68 17.45 36.59 18.05
C PRO A 68 18.90 36.27 18.43
N PRO A 69 19.69 37.27 18.86
CA PRO A 69 21.05 37.02 19.33
C PRO A 69 21.03 36.03 20.49
N MET A 70 21.83 34.97 20.37
CA MET A 70 22.03 33.96 21.40
C MET A 70 22.31 34.64 22.75
N ALA A 71 21.40 34.46 23.71
CA ALA A 71 21.64 34.83 25.08
C ALA A 71 22.74 33.94 25.67
N SER A 72 23.73 34.57 26.30
CA SER A 72 24.85 33.92 26.97
C SER A 72 24.39 32.88 28.01
N PRO A 73 25.10 31.76 28.18
CA PRO A 73 24.75 30.72 29.13
C PRO A 73 24.88 31.22 30.57
N THR A 74 23.77 31.23 31.30
CA THR A 74 23.74 31.44 32.75
C THR A 74 24.43 30.27 33.46
N PRO A 75 25.33 30.49 34.42
CA PRO A 75 25.96 29.41 35.19
C PRO A 75 24.91 28.66 36.02
N MET A 76 24.85 27.34 35.83
CA MET A 76 23.94 26.47 36.58
C MET A 76 24.33 26.40 38.07
N PRO A 77 23.36 26.39 39.00
CA PRO A 77 23.61 26.08 40.40
C PRO A 77 23.97 24.60 40.58
N ALA A 78 24.86 24.33 41.55
CA ALA A 78 25.40 23.02 41.86
C ALA A 78 24.30 21.99 42.24
N PRO A 79 24.48 20.71 41.89
CA PRO A 79 23.51 19.66 42.23
C PRO A 79 23.50 19.35 43.73
N ILE A 80 22.32 19.34 44.33
CA ILE A 80 22.06 18.86 45.69
C ILE A 80 22.10 17.33 45.65
N ILE A 81 23.04 16.73 46.39
CA ILE A 81 23.18 15.28 46.55
C ILE A 81 22.10 14.81 47.54
N ILE A 82 21.00 14.27 47.03
CA ILE A 82 20.01 13.54 47.83
C ILE A 82 20.42 12.06 47.82
N ALA A 83 20.69 11.51 49.01
CA ALA A 83 21.04 10.10 49.18
C ALA A 83 19.84 9.20 48.78
N PRO A 84 20.07 8.12 48.01
CA PRO A 84 19.00 7.23 47.58
C PRO A 84 18.49 6.36 48.75
N GLN A 85 17.19 6.44 49.01
CA GLN A 85 16.48 5.45 49.83
C GLN A 85 16.25 4.22 48.95
N SER A 86 16.76 3.07 49.40
CA SER A 86 16.63 1.78 48.74
C SER A 86 15.20 1.24 48.87
N THR A 87 14.36 1.51 47.87
CA THR A 87 13.14 0.73 47.63
C THR A 87 13.49 -0.56 46.88
N PRO A 88 12.85 -1.70 47.19
CA PRO A 88 13.03 -2.94 46.44
C PRO A 88 12.46 -2.75 45.03
N GLU A 89 13.35 -2.47 44.07
CA GLU A 89 13.04 -2.43 42.65
C GLU A 89 12.76 -3.86 42.18
N ASP A 90 11.51 -4.09 41.78
CA ASP A 90 11.08 -5.25 41.03
C ASP A 90 11.89 -5.28 39.72
N VAL A 91 12.87 -6.18 39.65
CA VAL A 91 13.83 -6.26 38.54
C VAL A 91 13.08 -6.80 37.32
N ALA A 92 12.41 -5.91 36.60
CA ALA A 92 11.86 -6.17 35.28
C ALA A 92 13.04 -6.49 34.36
N VAL A 93 13.33 -7.78 34.20
CA VAL A 93 14.27 -8.28 33.19
C VAL A 93 13.81 -7.69 31.86
N PRO A 94 14.65 -6.92 31.14
CA PRO A 94 14.28 -6.42 29.83
C PRO A 94 14.05 -7.65 28.95
N VAL A 95 12.78 -7.87 28.59
CA VAL A 95 12.41 -8.85 27.58
C VAL A 95 13.13 -8.40 26.31
N GLN A 96 14.23 -9.07 25.98
CA GLN A 96 14.89 -8.91 24.70
C GLN A 96 13.93 -9.48 23.67
N THR A 97 13.05 -8.63 23.15
CA THR A 97 12.27 -8.93 21.97
C THR A 97 13.28 -9.13 20.85
N LEU A 98 13.60 -10.39 20.57
CA LEU A 98 14.36 -10.79 19.39
C LEU A 98 13.60 -10.24 18.19
N HIS A 99 14.08 -9.10 17.66
CA HIS A 99 13.62 -8.53 16.41
C HIS A 99 14.09 -9.46 15.29
N ILE A 100 13.37 -10.56 15.10
CA ILE A 100 13.49 -11.37 13.90
C ILE A 100 13.10 -10.44 12.76
N ALA A 101 14.09 -10.02 11.97
CA ALA A 101 13.85 -9.20 10.80
C ALA A 101 12.79 -9.92 9.95
N PRO A 102 11.70 -9.24 9.55
CA PRO A 102 10.67 -9.84 8.73
C PRO A 102 11.31 -10.47 7.49
N ALA A 103 11.00 -11.74 7.23
CA ALA A 103 11.52 -12.42 6.05
C ALA A 103 11.07 -11.65 4.80
N VAL A 104 12.03 -11.28 3.95
CA VAL A 104 11.74 -10.58 2.70
C VAL A 104 11.12 -11.56 1.71
N TYR A 105 10.02 -11.18 1.11
CA TYR A 105 9.34 -11.97 0.10
C TYR A 105 10.14 -12.00 -1.21
N HIS A 106 10.47 -13.19 -1.69
CA HIS A 106 11.38 -13.35 -2.83
C HIS A 106 10.67 -13.51 -4.19
N ASN A 107 9.37 -13.87 -4.21
CA ASN A 107 8.61 -14.05 -5.46
C ASN A 107 8.12 -12.70 -6.02
N VAL A 108 9.08 -11.87 -6.41
CA VAL A 108 8.86 -10.53 -6.91
C VAL A 108 9.35 -10.41 -8.35
N LYS A 109 8.48 -9.91 -9.23
CA LYS A 109 8.82 -9.59 -10.61
C LYS A 109 8.87 -8.09 -10.79
N VAL A 110 10.07 -7.56 -11.01
CA VAL A 110 10.27 -6.16 -11.34
C VAL A 110 9.96 -5.91 -12.82
N ARG A 111 9.08 -4.94 -13.08
CA ARG A 111 8.79 -4.39 -14.40
C ARG A 111 9.42 -3.01 -14.52
N GLN A 112 9.99 -2.73 -15.70
CA GLN A 112 10.56 -1.43 -16.04
C GLN A 112 11.64 -0.94 -15.06
N GLY A 113 12.47 -1.84 -14.51
CA GLY A 113 13.51 -1.49 -13.54
C GLY A 113 14.51 -0.42 -14.02
N TRP A 114 14.65 -0.22 -15.34
CA TRP A 114 15.45 0.87 -15.92
C TRP A 114 14.87 2.28 -15.71
N LYS A 115 13.60 2.39 -15.31
CA LYS A 115 12.95 3.65 -14.93
C LYS A 115 13.24 4.07 -13.49
N ALA A 116 13.76 3.16 -12.66
CA ALA A 116 14.12 3.44 -11.27
C ALA A 116 15.07 4.64 -11.18
N HIS A 117 15.00 5.36 -10.06
CA HIS A 117 15.83 6.54 -9.82
C HIS A 117 17.33 6.15 -9.84
N PRO A 118 18.22 6.96 -10.46
CA PRO A 118 19.65 6.62 -10.56
C PRO A 118 20.34 6.46 -9.20
N CYS A 119 19.88 7.20 -8.19
CA CYS A 119 20.35 7.10 -6.80
C CYS A 119 19.34 6.37 -5.90
N ALA A 120 18.60 5.39 -6.42
CA ALA A 120 17.59 4.70 -5.62
C ALA A 120 18.23 3.89 -4.49
N VAL A 121 17.63 3.98 -3.31
CA VAL A 121 18.02 3.24 -2.09
C VAL A 121 16.97 2.16 -1.84
N PRO A 122 17.36 0.93 -1.47
CA PRO A 122 16.41 -0.11 -1.11
C PRO A 122 15.64 0.27 0.15
N MET A 123 14.32 0.15 0.09
CA MET A 123 13.39 0.38 1.19
C MET A 123 12.48 -0.84 1.29
N GLN A 124 12.33 -1.37 2.50
CA GLN A 124 11.40 -2.46 2.77
C GLN A 124 10.00 -1.89 3.01
N VAL A 125 9.01 -2.42 2.29
CA VAL A 125 7.60 -2.05 2.43
C VAL A 125 6.77 -3.28 2.77
N ALA A 126 5.83 -3.11 3.70
CA ALA A 126 4.88 -4.14 4.05
C ALA A 126 3.72 -4.14 3.05
N VAL A 127 3.42 -5.31 2.48
CA VAL A 127 2.32 -5.54 1.54
C VAL A 127 1.54 -6.78 1.96
N ALA A 128 0.30 -6.90 1.49
CA ALA A 128 -0.49 -8.10 1.72
C ALA A 128 0.22 -9.34 1.14
N ASP A 129 0.24 -10.43 1.90
CA ASP A 129 0.83 -11.69 1.45
C ASP A 129 0.00 -12.27 0.30
N PRO A 130 0.61 -12.50 -0.87
CA PRO A 130 -0.11 -13.02 -2.02
C PRO A 130 -0.66 -14.44 -1.82
N CYS A 131 -0.07 -15.21 -0.90
CA CYS A 131 -0.50 -16.56 -0.55
C CYS A 131 -1.55 -16.57 0.59
N ASN A 132 -1.52 -15.56 1.47
CA ASN A 132 -2.45 -15.45 2.59
C ASN A 132 -2.86 -13.98 2.84
N PRO A 133 -3.99 -13.50 2.30
CA PRO A 133 -4.35 -12.07 2.37
C PRO A 133 -4.59 -11.53 3.78
N CYS A 134 -4.69 -12.40 4.80
CA CYS A 134 -4.74 -11.98 6.22
C CYS A 134 -3.37 -11.65 6.81
N CYS A 135 -2.28 -12.00 6.12
CA CYS A 135 -0.90 -11.77 6.53
C CYS A 135 -0.25 -10.67 5.69
N GLN A 136 0.87 -10.15 6.17
CA GLN A 136 1.71 -9.20 5.45
C GLN A 136 3.09 -9.80 5.23
N VAL A 137 3.70 -9.44 4.11
CA VAL A 137 5.09 -9.76 3.79
C VAL A 137 5.85 -8.48 3.46
N CYS A 138 7.16 -8.50 3.68
CA CYS A 138 8.02 -7.38 3.35
C CYS A 138 8.60 -7.54 1.95
N VAL A 139 8.52 -6.51 1.13
CA VAL A 139 9.13 -6.45 -0.21
C VAL A 139 10.14 -5.31 -0.23
N GLU A 140 11.27 -5.54 -0.89
CA GLU A 140 12.28 -4.50 -1.11
C GLU A 140 11.99 -3.75 -2.42
N ILE A 141 11.82 -2.44 -2.33
CA ILE A 141 11.65 -1.53 -3.48
C ILE A 141 12.75 -0.48 -3.50
N CYS A 142 13.12 0.02 -4.68
CA CYS A 142 14.17 1.01 -4.83
C CYS A 142 13.56 2.41 -4.96
N VAL A 143 13.80 3.29 -3.98
CA VAL A 143 13.14 4.60 -3.87
C VAL A 143 14.15 5.75 -3.76
N PRO A 144 13.81 6.99 -4.16
CA PRO A 144 14.72 8.13 -4.01
C PRO A 144 14.99 8.47 -2.52
N PRO A 145 16.23 8.86 -2.14
CA PRO A 145 16.68 8.94 -0.74
C PRO A 145 16.09 10.07 0.12
N CYS A 146 15.17 10.89 -0.38
CA CYS A 146 14.60 12.02 0.38
C CYS A 146 13.12 12.25 0.09
N ALA A 147 12.44 11.28 -0.55
CA ALA A 147 11.06 11.46 -0.95
C ALA A 147 10.12 10.87 0.09
N VAL A 148 9.18 11.70 0.55
CA VAL A 148 8.03 11.23 1.34
C VAL A 148 7.06 10.57 0.36
N ALA A 149 6.70 9.32 0.61
CA ALA A 149 5.72 8.60 -0.20
C ALA A 149 4.30 9.00 0.20
N ASP A 150 3.47 9.38 -0.76
CA ASP A 150 2.01 9.30 -0.60
C ASP A 150 1.57 7.87 -0.97
N ILE A 151 0.96 7.17 0.00
CA ILE A 151 0.59 5.76 -0.15
C ILE A 151 -0.88 5.66 -0.47
N ARG A 152 -1.20 5.07 -1.63
CA ARG A 152 -2.57 4.86 -2.07
C ARG A 152 -2.85 3.39 -2.29
N CYS A 153 -3.88 2.87 -1.62
CA CYS A 153 -4.37 1.54 -1.89
C CYS A 153 -5.32 1.56 -3.08
N THR A 154 -5.17 0.60 -4.00
CA THR A 154 -6.12 0.45 -5.11
C THR A 154 -7.51 0.07 -4.59
N ARG A 155 -8.58 0.50 -5.27
CA ARG A 155 -9.98 0.23 -4.87
C ARG A 155 -10.29 -1.26 -4.68
N ARG A 156 -9.56 -2.14 -5.38
CA ARG A 156 -9.73 -3.60 -5.29
C ARG A 156 -8.93 -4.24 -4.16
N GLY A 157 -8.06 -3.50 -3.46
CA GLY A 157 -7.19 -4.01 -2.39
C GLY A 157 -6.00 -4.85 -2.87
N ASN A 158 -5.90 -5.15 -4.16
CA ASN A 158 -4.90 -6.06 -4.72
C ASN A 158 -3.59 -5.37 -5.12
N GLY A 159 -3.40 -4.13 -4.69
CA GLY A 159 -2.21 -3.37 -5.02
C GLY A 159 -2.13 -2.04 -4.27
N VAL A 160 -0.89 -1.58 -4.13
CA VAL A 160 -0.51 -0.37 -3.42
C VAL A 160 0.36 0.46 -4.36
N VAL A 161 0.06 1.75 -4.44
CA VAL A 161 0.80 2.74 -5.22
C VAL A 161 1.55 3.63 -4.23
N TYR A 162 2.86 3.75 -4.43
CA TYR A 162 3.74 4.67 -3.71
C TYR A 162 4.09 5.83 -4.65
N ASP A 163 3.53 6.99 -4.38
CA ASP A 163 3.74 8.21 -5.15
C ASP A 163 4.81 9.08 -4.45
N PHE A 164 5.95 9.26 -5.11
CA PHE A 164 7.07 10.10 -4.66
C PHE A 164 7.14 11.43 -5.44
N GLY A 165 6.04 11.83 -6.09
CA GLY A 165 5.88 13.07 -6.85
C GLY A 165 6.41 13.02 -8.28
N LYS A 166 7.64 12.53 -8.50
CA LYS A 166 8.24 12.33 -9.85
C LYS A 166 8.42 10.86 -10.22
N TYR A 167 8.14 9.97 -9.29
CA TYR A 167 8.33 8.54 -9.43
C TYR A 167 7.15 7.87 -8.76
N GLU A 168 6.52 6.95 -9.46
CA GLU A 168 5.43 6.15 -8.94
C GLU A 168 5.87 4.68 -8.93
N VAL A 169 5.74 4.01 -7.80
CA VAL A 169 6.01 2.58 -7.67
C VAL A 169 4.70 1.87 -7.38
N GLU A 170 4.23 1.09 -8.34
CA GLU A 170 2.99 0.33 -8.19
C GLU A 170 3.30 -1.14 -7.92
N ILE A 171 2.83 -1.63 -6.77
CA ILE A 171 2.96 -3.03 -6.37
C ILE A 171 1.60 -3.69 -6.59
N LYS A 172 1.53 -4.65 -7.51
CA LYS A 172 0.32 -5.41 -7.84
C LYS A 172 0.50 -6.88 -7.50
N GLN A 173 -0.52 -7.47 -6.88
CA GLN A 173 -0.61 -8.91 -6.73
C GLN A 173 -1.15 -9.57 -8.01
N ARG A 174 -0.47 -10.63 -8.47
CA ARG A 174 -0.88 -11.48 -9.60
C ARG A 174 -0.76 -12.95 -9.21
N GLY A 175 -1.75 -13.46 -8.49
CA GLY A 175 -1.70 -14.80 -7.90
C GLY A 175 -0.68 -14.82 -6.77
N GLU A 176 0.28 -15.74 -6.83
CA GLU A 176 1.41 -15.88 -5.90
C GLU A 176 2.62 -15.00 -6.26
N LEU A 177 2.49 -14.14 -7.28
CA LEU A 177 3.57 -13.27 -7.74
C LEU A 177 3.26 -11.81 -7.42
N LEU A 178 4.19 -11.13 -6.76
CA LEU A 178 4.14 -9.67 -6.63
C LEU A 178 4.85 -9.03 -7.81
N VAL A 179 4.18 -8.09 -8.47
CA VAL A 179 4.73 -7.35 -9.61
C VAL A 179 4.97 -5.92 -9.16
N VAL A 180 6.23 -5.49 -9.20
CA VAL A 180 6.63 -4.10 -8.90
C VAL A 180 6.83 -3.40 -10.24
N ASP A 181 5.98 -2.43 -10.55
CA ASP A 181 6.08 -1.61 -11.76
C ASP A 181 6.59 -0.21 -11.39
N TYR A 182 7.66 0.22 -12.04
CA TYR A 182 8.23 1.55 -11.85
C TYR A 182 7.74 2.46 -12.97
N ASP A 183 6.97 3.50 -12.64
CA ASP A 183 6.51 4.53 -13.58
C ASP A 183 7.10 5.91 -13.28
N ARG A 184 7.11 6.79 -14.29
CA ARG A 184 7.68 8.15 -14.25
C ARG A 184 6.65 9.20 -14.63
#